data_AF-A0A0C9RXM8-F1
#
_entry.id   AF-A0A0C9RXM8-F1
#
_cell.length_a   1.000
_cell.length_b   1.000
_cell.length_c   1.000
_cell.angle_alpha   90.00
_cell.angle_beta   90.00
_cell.angle_gamma   90.00
#
_symmetry.space_group_name_H-M   'P 1'
#
loop_
_entity.id
_entity.type
_entity.pdbx_description
1 polymer ?
#
loop_
_entity_poly.entity_id
_entity_poly.type
_entity_poly.pdbx_seq_one_letter_code
_entity_poly.pdbx_strand_id
1 'polypeptide(L)'
;LDEIYELDAFLRMRLYELNQLDTSSNIMFSLMDSISTYDAESIRKMLKNIEQILGEVCNEQTRHLFQLKHSPKYADLLANKLRQMTKAVDKIRDTKEVLKKRSLELKQQRVDLNPVLAELISQTKKLQLHIENDISKRYKNRVVNLMGGVN
;
A
#
# COMPACT_ATOMS: atom_id res chain seq x y z
N LEU A 1 -18.08 26.73 6.73
CA LEU A 1 -17.84 25.26 6.71
C LEU A 1 -18.31 24.66 8.02
N ASP A 2 -17.89 25.23 9.15
CA ASP A 2 -18.33 24.83 10.49
C ASP A 2 -19.85 24.79 10.62
N GLU A 3 -20.55 25.83 10.16
CA GLU A 3 -22.03 25.88 10.11
C GLU A 3 -22.67 24.73 9.30
N ILE A 4 -22.01 24.25 8.23
CA ILE A 4 -22.52 23.13 7.42
C ILE A 4 -22.29 21.80 8.14
N TYR A 5 -21.17 21.65 8.84
CA TYR A 5 -20.90 20.47 9.68
C TYR A 5 -21.81 20.43 10.90
N GLU A 6 -22.10 21.57 11.51
CA GLU A 6 -23.07 21.69 12.61
C GLU A 6 -24.47 21.30 12.13
N LEU A 7 -24.88 21.74 10.93
CA LEU A 7 -26.15 21.35 10.33
C LEU A 7 -26.22 19.85 10.01
N ASP A 8 -25.14 19.26 9.46
CA ASP A 8 -25.06 17.80 9.24
C ASP A 8 -25.24 17.02 10.55
N ALA A 9 -24.50 17.41 11.61
CA ALA A 9 -24.60 16.78 12.92
C ALA A 9 -26.01 16.92 13.52
N PHE A 10 -26.62 18.10 13.43
CA PHE A 10 -27.98 18.34 13.89
C PHE A 10 -29.00 17.45 13.17
N LEU A 11 -28.94 17.36 11.84
CA LEU A 11 -29.88 16.55 11.07
C LEU A 11 -29.68 15.04 11.30
N ARG A 12 -28.44 14.57 11.53
CA ARG A 12 -28.17 13.19 11.93
C ARG A 12 -28.78 12.85 13.29
N MET A 13 -28.62 13.76 14.26
CA MET A 13 -29.22 13.62 15.58
C MET A 13 -30.76 13.58 15.48
N ARG A 14 -31.34 14.50 14.71
CA ARG A 14 -32.79 14.54 14.49
C ARG A 14 -33.33 13.30 13.79
N LEU A 15 -32.60 12.77 12.82
CA LEU A 15 -32.97 11.52 12.15
C LEU A 15 -32.94 10.33 13.11
N TYR A 16 -31.93 10.27 13.99
CA TYR A 16 -31.84 9.24 15.02
C TYR A 16 -33.03 9.32 15.99
N GLU A 17 -33.37 10.51 16.47
CA GLU A 17 -34.54 10.73 17.34
C GLU A 17 -35.84 10.25 16.68
N LEU A 18 -36.09 10.60 15.40
CA LEU A 18 -37.28 10.17 14.67
C LEU A 18 -37.38 8.64 14.53
N ASN A 19 -36.29 7.95 14.19
CA ASN A 19 -36.33 6.48 14.08
C ASN A 19 -36.52 5.79 15.45
N GLN A 20 -36.10 6.43 16.55
CA GLN A 20 -36.30 5.90 17.91
C GLN A 20 -37.73 6.12 18.43
N LEU A 21 -38.39 7.19 18.00
CA LEU A 21 -39.81 7.46 18.30
C LEU A 21 -40.74 6.42 17.67
N ASP A 22 -40.45 5.95 16.46
CA ASP A 22 -41.22 4.86 15.81
C ASP A 22 -41.09 3.52 16.55
N THR A 23 -40.02 3.32 17.33
CA THR A 23 -39.70 2.04 18.00
C THR A 23 -40.15 2.01 19.46
N SER A 24 -40.30 3.17 20.12
CA SER A 24 -40.58 3.25 21.54
C SER A 24 -41.76 4.16 21.84
N SER A 25 -42.85 3.55 22.31
CA SER A 25 -44.10 4.19 22.74
C SER A 25 -43.88 5.00 24.04
N ASN A 26 -43.00 5.99 24.01
CA ASN A 26 -42.75 6.91 25.12
C ASN A 26 -43.63 8.15 24.97
N ILE A 27 -44.74 8.11 25.71
CA ILE A 27 -45.82 9.11 25.83
C ILE A 27 -45.31 10.52 26.16
N MET A 28 -44.06 10.69 26.62
CA MET A 28 -43.48 11.98 27.01
C MET A 28 -43.23 12.93 25.82
N PHE A 29 -43.13 12.43 24.57
CA PHE A 29 -42.87 13.27 23.39
C PHE A 29 -44.13 13.69 22.60
N SER A 30 -45.31 13.13 22.93
CA SER A 30 -46.58 13.50 22.27
C SER A 30 -46.92 14.99 22.43
N LEU A 31 -46.31 15.71 23.38
CA LEU A 31 -46.48 17.15 23.55
C LEU A 31 -45.70 17.97 22.50
N MET A 32 -44.72 17.37 21.81
CA MET A 32 -43.95 17.99 20.72
C MET A 32 -44.51 17.67 19.32
N ASP A 33 -45.61 16.92 19.25
CA ASP A 33 -46.28 16.50 18.00
C ASP A 33 -46.81 17.69 17.17
N SER A 34 -46.76 18.90 17.72
CA SER A 34 -47.03 20.15 17.02
C SER A 34 -45.86 20.73 16.21
N ILE A 35 -44.67 20.10 16.22
CA ILE A 35 -43.44 20.67 15.61
C ILE A 35 -42.88 19.84 14.42
N SER A 36 -43.38 18.65 14.14
CA SER A 36 -42.81 17.79 13.08
C SER A 36 -43.38 18.13 11.69
N THR A 37 -42.97 19.26 11.11
CA THR A 37 -43.27 19.60 9.69
C THR A 37 -42.49 18.74 8.69
N TYR A 38 -41.49 17.98 9.14
CA TYR A 38 -40.63 17.16 8.29
C TYR A 38 -40.60 15.71 8.76
N ASP A 39 -40.85 14.79 7.84
CA ASP A 39 -40.76 13.35 8.03
C ASP A 39 -39.30 12.86 7.89
N ALA A 40 -39.04 11.62 8.34
CA ALA A 40 -37.70 11.05 8.31
C ALA A 40 -37.13 10.93 6.88
N GLU A 41 -37.98 10.82 5.85
CA GLU A 41 -37.56 10.81 4.45
C GLU A 41 -37.08 12.21 4.01
N SER A 42 -37.78 13.28 4.38
CA SER A 42 -37.33 14.65 4.09
C SER A 42 -35.98 14.97 4.74
N ILE A 43 -35.77 14.54 5.99
CA ILE A 43 -34.46 14.73 6.67
C ILE A 43 -33.36 13.93 5.97
N ARG A 44 -33.63 12.70 5.52
CA ARG A 44 -32.66 11.92 4.73
C ARG A 44 -32.30 12.62 3.41
N LYS A 45 -33.27 13.24 2.74
CA LYS A 45 -33.02 14.04 1.52
C LYS A 45 -32.15 15.26 1.82
N MET A 46 -32.41 15.98 2.92
CA MET A 46 -31.60 17.12 3.33
C MET A 46 -30.16 16.71 3.66
N LEU A 47 -29.97 15.61 4.39
CA LEU A 47 -28.63 15.05 4.67
C LEU A 47 -27.87 14.71 3.40
N LYS A 48 -28.53 14.05 2.43
CA LYS A 48 -27.91 13.73 1.14
C LYS A 48 -27.46 14.99 0.39
N ASN A 49 -28.26 16.05 0.42
CA ASN A 49 -27.89 17.32 -0.21
C ASN A 49 -26.70 17.97 0.50
N ILE A 50 -26.64 17.93 1.83
CA ILE A 50 -25.51 18.45 2.60
C ILE A 50 -24.25 17.64 2.33
N GLU A 51 -24.33 16.31 2.29
CA GLU A 51 -23.21 15.44 1.94
C GLU A 51 -22.69 15.75 0.53
N GLN A 52 -23.58 16.01 -0.44
CA GLN A 52 -23.18 16.42 -1.78
C GLN A 52 -22.49 17.80 -1.78
N ILE A 53 -23.04 18.78 -1.06
CA ILE A 53 -22.44 20.12 -0.93
C ILE A 53 -21.06 20.04 -0.25
N LEU A 54 -20.95 19.28 0.84
CA LEU A 54 -19.67 19.04 1.52
C LEU A 54 -18.68 18.33 0.59
N GLY A 55 -19.14 17.37 -0.21
CA GLY A 55 -18.32 16.72 -1.23
C GLY A 55 -17.70 17.70 -2.22
N GLU A 56 -18.50 18.63 -2.75
CA GLU A 56 -18.02 19.64 -3.71
C GLU A 56 -17.15 20.72 -3.07
N VAL A 57 -17.49 21.17 -1.86
CA VAL A 57 -16.77 22.26 -1.17
C VAL A 57 -15.47 21.77 -0.51
N CYS A 58 -15.45 20.52 -0.03
CA CYS A 58 -14.26 19.93 0.59
C CYS A 58 -13.37 19.16 -0.39
N ASN A 59 -13.70 19.16 -1.69
CA ASN A 59 -12.86 18.47 -2.68
C ASN A 59 -11.44 19.08 -2.72
N GLU A 60 -10.49 18.28 -3.19
CA GLU A 60 -9.07 18.67 -3.25
C GLU A 60 -8.86 19.91 -4.12
N GLN A 61 -9.62 20.04 -5.20
CA GLN A 61 -9.54 21.16 -6.13
C GLN A 61 -9.96 22.49 -5.48
N THR A 62 -11.07 22.52 -4.75
CA THR A 62 -11.57 23.69 -4.00
C THR A 62 -10.57 24.08 -2.92
N ARG A 63 -9.94 23.10 -2.25
CA ARG A 63 -8.85 23.38 -1.29
C ARG A 63 -7.64 24.02 -1.95
N HIS A 64 -7.21 23.53 -3.12
CA HIS A 64 -6.12 24.14 -3.88
C HIS A 64 -6.48 25.55 -4.35
N LEU A 65 -7.69 25.77 -4.87
CA LEU A 65 -8.17 27.07 -5.31
C LEU A 65 -8.24 28.07 -4.14
N PHE A 66 -8.70 27.63 -2.97
CA PHE A 66 -8.72 28.45 -1.76
C PHE A 66 -7.30 28.85 -1.34
N GLN A 67 -6.37 27.89 -1.30
CA GLN A 67 -4.97 28.17 -0.96
C GLN A 67 -4.31 29.11 -1.99
N LEU A 68 -4.65 28.97 -3.27
CA LEU A 68 -4.18 29.85 -4.34
C LEU A 68 -4.73 31.28 -4.21
N LYS A 69 -6.01 31.43 -3.84
CA LYS A 69 -6.63 32.74 -3.56
C LYS A 69 -5.91 33.48 -2.43
N HIS A 70 -5.53 32.77 -1.38
CA HIS A 70 -4.91 33.36 -0.19
C HIS A 70 -3.40 33.57 -0.34
N SER A 71 -2.73 32.83 -1.22
CA SER A 71 -1.29 32.99 -1.46
C SER A 71 -0.89 32.60 -2.88
N PRO A 72 -0.40 33.53 -3.71
CA PRO A 72 0.09 33.21 -5.05
C PRO A 72 1.32 32.28 -5.01
N LYS A 73 2.10 32.29 -3.91
CA LYS A 73 3.25 31.38 -3.70
C LYS A 73 2.84 29.91 -3.66
N TYR A 74 1.56 29.61 -3.44
CA TYR A 74 1.05 28.25 -3.44
C TYR A 74 1.13 27.60 -4.83
N ALA A 75 0.94 28.37 -5.91
CA ALA A 75 1.13 27.87 -7.27
C ALA A 75 2.56 27.38 -7.50
N ASP A 76 3.55 28.15 -7.03
CA ASP A 76 4.96 27.77 -7.12
C ASP A 76 5.27 26.50 -6.33
N LEU A 77 4.69 26.37 -5.13
CA LEU A 77 4.82 25.15 -4.32
C LEU A 77 4.27 23.93 -5.06
N LEU A 78 3.08 24.06 -5.65
CA LEU A 78 2.45 22.97 -6.41
C LEU A 78 3.26 22.61 -7.65
N ALA A 79 3.74 23.61 -8.40
CA ALA A 79 4.61 23.41 -9.55
C ALA A 79 5.94 22.74 -9.17
N ASN A 80 6.54 23.12 -8.03
CA ASN A 80 7.74 22.49 -7.52
C ASN A 80 7.50 21.04 -7.10
N LYS A 81 6.37 20.75 -6.43
CA LYS A 81 5.97 19.38 -6.07
C LYS A 81 5.81 18.50 -7.31
N LEU A 82 5.10 18.99 -8.33
CA LEU A 82 4.94 18.28 -9.60
C LEU A 82 6.29 18.04 -10.28
N ARG A 83 7.16 19.05 -10.34
CA ARG A 83 8.51 18.92 -10.90
C ARG A 83 9.35 17.87 -10.16
N GLN A 84 9.25 17.81 -8.82
CA GLN A 84 9.92 16.78 -8.02
C GLN A 84 9.38 15.39 -8.35
N MET A 85 8.06 15.23 -8.47
CA MET A 85 7.44 13.95 -8.85
C MET A 85 7.89 13.50 -10.24
N THR A 86 7.92 14.39 -11.23
CA THR A 86 8.42 14.07 -12.58
C THR A 86 9.88 13.60 -12.55
N LYS A 87 10.75 14.33 -11.83
CA LYS A 87 12.16 13.93 -11.66
C LYS A 87 12.29 12.56 -11.00
N ALA A 88 11.44 12.25 -10.01
CA ALA A 88 11.44 10.95 -9.36
C ALA A 88 11.02 9.83 -10.33
N VAL A 89 10.00 10.07 -11.16
CA VAL A 89 9.54 9.13 -12.19
C VAL A 89 10.65 8.85 -13.21
N ASP A 90 11.33 9.89 -13.71
CA ASP A 90 12.44 9.73 -14.64
C ASP A 90 13.58 8.91 -14.02
N LYS A 91 13.97 9.22 -12.78
CA LYS A 91 15.00 8.48 -12.05
C LYS A 91 14.64 6.99 -11.88
N ILE A 92 13.38 6.69 -11.58
CA ILE A 92 12.91 5.31 -11.44
C ILE A 92 12.98 4.59 -12.80
N ARG A 93 12.61 5.27 -13.89
CA ARG A 93 12.69 4.73 -15.25
C ARG A 93 14.13 4.40 -15.64
N ASP A 94 15.07 5.29 -15.37
CA ASP A 94 16.49 5.07 -15.65
C ASP A 94 17.06 3.92 -14.81
N THR A 95 16.72 3.89 -13.52
CA THR A 95 17.15 2.83 -12.59
C THR A 95 16.63 1.46 -13.04
N LYS A 96 15.39 1.40 -13.53
CA LYS A 96 14.80 0.16 -14.06
C LYS A 96 15.61 -0.39 -15.23
N GLU A 97 16.01 0.46 -16.18
CA GLU A 97 16.81 0.01 -17.33
C GLU A 97 18.21 -0.45 -16.92
N VAL A 98 18.86 0.25 -15.99
CA VAL A 98 20.16 -0.18 -15.43
C VAL A 98 20.04 -1.54 -14.74
N LEU A 99 19.03 -1.73 -13.88
CA LEU A 99 18.81 -2.99 -13.18
C LEU A 99 18.48 -4.13 -14.15
N LYS A 100 17.73 -3.85 -15.22
CA LYS A 100 17.43 -4.83 -16.27
C LYS A 100 18.70 -5.31 -16.98
N LYS A 101 19.60 -4.39 -17.35
CA LYS A 101 20.90 -4.74 -17.96
C LYS A 101 21.75 -5.57 -16.99
N ARG A 102 21.90 -5.11 -15.75
CA ARG A 102 22.66 -5.81 -14.72
C ARG A 102 22.10 -7.21 -14.44
N SER A 103 20.78 -7.37 -14.44
CA SER A 103 20.14 -8.69 -14.27
C SER A 103 20.50 -9.63 -15.43
N LEU A 104 20.55 -9.13 -16.66
CA LEU A 104 20.92 -9.93 -17.83
C LEU A 104 22.41 -10.32 -17.78
N GLU A 105 23.29 -9.38 -17.42
CA GLU A 105 24.73 -9.64 -17.23
C GLU A 105 24.97 -10.73 -16.16
N LEU A 106 24.33 -10.61 -15.00
CA LEU A 106 24.46 -11.61 -13.93
C LEU A 106 23.92 -12.98 -14.33
N LYS A 107 22.85 -13.03 -15.13
CA LYS A 107 22.34 -14.29 -15.68
C LYS A 107 23.37 -14.92 -16.62
N GLN A 108 24.00 -14.14 -17.49
CA GLN A 108 25.03 -14.63 -18.39
C GLN A 108 26.25 -15.13 -17.62
N GLN A 109 26.76 -14.34 -16.67
CA GLN A 109 27.88 -14.75 -15.81
C GLN A 109 27.58 -16.05 -15.06
N ARG A 110 26.35 -16.25 -14.58
CA ARG A 110 25.95 -17.50 -13.93
C ARG A 110 25.99 -18.68 -14.90
N VAL A 111 25.53 -18.50 -16.14
CA VAL A 111 25.61 -19.55 -17.18
C VAL A 111 27.06 -19.91 -17.47
N ASP A 112 27.94 -18.91 -17.56
CA ASP A 112 29.36 -19.11 -17.86
C ASP A 112 30.13 -19.76 -16.70
N LEU A 113 29.74 -19.48 -15.44
CA LEU A 113 30.37 -20.04 -14.23
C LEU A 113 29.90 -21.47 -13.91
N ASN A 114 28.68 -21.85 -14.30
CA ASN A 114 28.14 -23.20 -14.06
C ASN A 114 29.04 -24.35 -14.56
N PRO A 115 29.60 -24.33 -15.79
CA PRO A 115 30.48 -25.42 -16.23
C PRO A 115 31.76 -25.50 -15.40
N VAL A 116 32.35 -24.37 -15.03
CA VAL A 116 33.56 -24.33 -14.18
C VAL A 116 33.25 -24.92 -12.81
N LEU A 117 32.09 -24.56 -12.23
CA LEU A 117 31.64 -25.13 -10.96
C LEU A 117 31.43 -26.65 -11.06
N ALA A 118 30.78 -27.12 -12.13
CA ALA A 118 30.54 -28.55 -12.35
C ALA A 118 31.86 -29.35 -12.50
N GLU A 119 32.85 -28.77 -13.21
CA GLU A 119 34.17 -29.37 -13.32
C GLU A 119 34.86 -29.46 -11.95
N LEU A 120 34.83 -28.37 -11.18
CA LEU A 120 35.45 -28.33 -9.86
C LEU A 120 34.81 -29.37 -8.92
N ILE A 121 33.47 -29.48 -8.92
CA ILE A 121 32.75 -30.52 -8.16
C ILE A 121 33.19 -31.92 -8.58
N SER A 122 33.32 -32.18 -9.88
CA SER A 122 33.79 -33.48 -10.39
C SER A 122 35.22 -33.80 -9.91
N GLN A 123 36.13 -32.83 -10.00
CA GLN A 123 37.51 -32.98 -9.55
C GLN A 123 37.58 -33.21 -8.03
N THR A 124 36.81 -32.46 -7.23
CA THR A 124 36.76 -32.64 -5.77
C THR A 124 36.18 -33.99 -5.38
N LYS A 125 35.14 -34.48 -6.08
CA LYS A 125 34.58 -35.83 -5.85
C LYS A 125 35.59 -36.94 -6.17
N LYS A 126 36.37 -36.79 -7.25
CA LYS A 126 37.47 -37.72 -7.57
C LYS A 126 38.53 -37.72 -6.47
N LEU A 127 38.95 -36.54 -6.02
CA LEU A 127 39.93 -36.41 -4.94
C LEU A 127 39.43 -37.03 -3.64
N GLN A 128 38.17 -36.80 -3.28
CA GLN A 128 37.53 -37.41 -2.12
C GLN A 128 37.59 -38.94 -2.20
N LEU A 129 37.22 -39.53 -3.34
CA LEU A 129 37.28 -40.98 -3.54
C LEU A 129 38.72 -41.52 -3.45
N HIS A 130 39.71 -40.79 -3.96
CA HIS A 130 41.12 -41.17 -3.83
C HIS A 130 41.56 -41.20 -2.36
N ILE A 131 41.16 -40.21 -1.57
CA ILE A 131 41.48 -40.14 -0.14
C ILE A 131 40.77 -41.26 0.64
N GLU A 132 39.47 -41.48 0.41
CA GLU A 132 38.70 -42.55 1.04
C GLU A 132 39.32 -43.93 0.78
N ASN A 133 39.73 -44.19 -0.47
CA ASN A 133 40.41 -45.43 -0.84
C ASN A 133 41.80 -45.57 -0.19
N ASP A 134 42.57 -44.49 -0.09
CA ASP A 134 43.89 -44.54 0.57
C ASP A 134 43.75 -44.84 2.07
N ILE A 135 42.80 -44.19 2.74
CA ILE A 135 42.49 -44.45 4.16
C ILE A 135 41.99 -45.90 4.32
N SER A 136 41.04 -46.35 3.51
CA SER A 136 40.49 -47.71 3.58
C SER A 136 41.59 -48.79 3.52
N LYS A 137 42.56 -48.64 2.61
CA LYS A 137 43.72 -49.55 2.50
C LYS A 137 44.55 -49.59 3.77
N ARG A 138 44.80 -48.43 4.42
CA ARG A 138 45.54 -48.35 5.68
C ARG A 138 44.79 -49.01 6.85
N TYR A 139 43.47 -49.09 6.78
CA TYR A 139 42.60 -49.66 7.83
C TYR A 139 41.94 -50.99 7.42
N LYS A 140 42.73 -51.92 6.87
CA LYS A 140 42.31 -53.30 6.56
C LYS A 140 41.06 -53.37 5.67
N ASN A 141 40.94 -52.48 4.69
CA ASN A 141 39.81 -52.40 3.74
C ASN A 141 38.45 -52.18 4.41
N ARG A 142 38.41 -51.48 5.55
CA ARG A 142 37.14 -51.00 6.12
C ARG A 142 36.57 -49.88 5.25
N VAL A 143 35.24 -49.81 5.13
CA VAL A 143 34.56 -48.73 4.40
C VAL A 143 34.80 -47.40 5.13
N VAL A 144 35.22 -46.37 4.40
CA VAL A 144 35.49 -45.02 4.90
C VAL A 144 34.76 -44.02 4.01
N ASN A 145 33.96 -43.15 4.61
CA ASN A 145 33.26 -42.07 3.92
C ASN A 145 33.65 -40.73 4.56
N LEU A 146 34.16 -39.78 3.77
CA LEU A 146 34.47 -38.42 4.22
C LEU A 146 33.18 -37.60 4.35
N MET A 147 32.91 -37.11 5.55
CA MET A 147 31.75 -36.25 5.83
C MET A 147 32.08 -34.79 5.51
N GLY A 148 31.16 -34.06 4.86
CA GLY A 148 31.32 -32.64 4.51
C GLY A 148 31.84 -32.35 3.10
N GLY A 149 31.70 -33.30 2.16
CA GLY A 149 32.06 -33.13 0.75
C GLY A 149 31.20 -32.10 0.00
N VAL A 150 31.73 -31.62 -1.13
CA VAL A 150 31.07 -30.63 -2.00
C VAL A 150 29.99 -31.35 -2.84
N ASN A 151 28.72 -30.94 -2.68
CA ASN A 151 27.60 -31.48 -3.47
C ASN A 151 27.47 -30.81 -4.83
#